data_AF-A0A2E0SBU8-F1
#
_entry.id   AF-A0A2E0SBU8-F1
#
_cell.length_a   1.000
_cell.length_b   1.000
_cell.length_c   1.000
_cell.angle_alpha   90.00
_cell.angle_beta   90.00
_cell.angle_gamma   90.00
#
_symmetry.space_group_name_H-M   'P 1'
#
loop_
_entity.id
_entity.type
_entity.pdbx_description
1 polymer ?
#
loop_
_entity_poly.entity_id
_entity_poly.type
_entity_poly.pdbx_seq_one_letter_code
_entity_poly.pdbx_strand_id
1 'polypeptide(L)' 'MTEEENLIDSKSEFESHASQSDIGVVQEFVLFLKHNKKWWLTPIVIALLLIAAIAISAGTGAAPFIYTLF' A
#
# COMPACT_ATOMS: atom_id res chain seq x y z
N MET A 1 2.92 -50.16 12.22
CA MET A 1 3.63 -49.07 12.95
C MET A 1 3.89 -47.96 11.95
N THR A 2 2.81 -47.34 11.45
CA THR A 2 2.80 -46.44 10.26
C THR A 2 1.76 -45.32 10.38
N GLU A 3 0.67 -45.56 11.11
CA GLU A 3 -0.41 -44.58 11.30
C GLU A 3 -0.01 -43.43 12.24
N GLU A 4 0.72 -43.71 13.33
CA GLU A 4 1.06 -42.65 14.31
C GLU A 4 2.11 -41.67 13.80
N GLU A 5 3.03 -42.10 12.91
CA GLU A 5 4.07 -41.22 12.35
C GLU A 5 3.48 -40.20 11.35
N ASN A 6 2.46 -40.60 10.59
CA ASN A 6 1.76 -39.74 9.64
C ASN A 6 0.89 -38.66 10.33
N LEU A 7 0.33 -38.99 11.50
CA LEU A 7 -0.44 -38.04 12.32
C LEU A 7 0.45 -36.96 12.98
N ILE A 8 1.71 -37.29 13.26
CA ILE A 8 2.67 -36.34 13.83
C ILE A 8 3.20 -35.38 12.75
N ASP A 9 3.48 -35.90 11.55
CA ASP A 9 3.92 -35.12 10.39
C ASP A 9 2.86 -34.09 9.95
N SER A 10 1.61 -34.54 9.81
CA SER A 10 0.48 -33.67 9.45
C SER A 10 0.18 -32.59 10.50
N LYS A 11 0.32 -32.91 11.80
CA LYS A 11 0.13 -31.92 12.88
C LYS A 11 1.26 -30.89 12.93
N SER A 12 2.50 -31.32 12.69
CA SER A 12 3.68 -30.46 12.60
C SER A 12 3.59 -29.49 11.40
N GLU A 13 3.13 -29.98 10.24
CA GLU A 13 2.94 -29.18 9.04
C GLU A 13 1.83 -28.12 9.23
N PHE A 14 0.73 -28.48 9.89
CA PHE A 14 -0.34 -27.55 10.25
C PHE A 14 0.10 -26.45 11.23
N GLU A 15 0.87 -26.81 12.26
CA GLU A 15 1.40 -25.84 13.25
C GLU A 15 2.44 -24.88 12.62
N SER A 16 3.24 -25.36 11.67
CA SER A 16 4.19 -24.55 10.89
C SER A 16 3.49 -23.46 10.07
N HIS A 17 2.38 -23.79 9.41
CA HIS A 17 1.63 -22.85 8.59
C HIS A 17 0.81 -21.86 9.43
N ALA A 18 0.32 -22.26 10.61
CA ALA A 18 -0.36 -21.37 11.54
C ALA A 18 0.59 -20.40 12.28
N SER A 19 1.87 -20.75 12.35
CA SER A 19 2.91 -19.91 12.98
C SER A 19 3.53 -18.89 12.02
N GLN A 20 3.17 -18.93 10.73
CA GLN A 20 3.64 -17.95 9.77
C GLN A 20 3.07 -16.59 10.16
N SER A 21 3.95 -15.60 10.30
CA SER A 21 3.57 -14.25 10.66
C SER A 21 2.67 -13.68 9.57
N ASP A 22 1.37 -13.53 9.88
CA ASP A 22 0.44 -12.80 9.03
C ASP A 22 1.02 -11.41 8.77
N ILE A 23 1.39 -11.16 7.52
CA ILE A 23 1.71 -9.83 7.05
C ILE A 23 0.44 -9.01 7.26
N GLY A 24 0.44 -8.15 8.28
CA GLY A 24 -0.78 -7.49 8.74
C GLY A 24 -1.53 -6.79 7.62
N VAL A 25 -2.85 -6.61 7.80
CA VAL A 25 -3.80 -6.09 6.79
C VAL A 25 -3.29 -4.83 6.05
N VAL A 26 -2.58 -3.94 6.75
CA VAL A 26 -1.98 -2.73 6.16
C VAL A 26 -0.90 -3.07 5.12
N GLN A 27 -0.05 -4.05 5.42
CA GLN A 27 1.03 -4.48 4.52
C GLN A 27 0.46 -5.21 3.31
N GLU A 28 -0.52 -6.09 3.48
CA GLU A 28 -1.25 -6.71 2.37
C GLU A 28 -1.93 -5.67 1.49
N PHE A 29 -2.54 -4.64 2.07
CA PHE A 29 -3.17 -3.55 1.32
C PHE A 29 -2.15 -2.75 0.50
N VAL A 30 -0.99 -2.43 1.07
CA VAL A 30 0.12 -1.77 0.33
C VAL A 30 0.66 -2.68 -0.77
N LEU A 31 0.79 -3.99 -0.51
CA LEU A 31 1.23 -4.96 -1.50
C LEU A 31 0.21 -5.06 -2.65
N PHE A 32 -1.08 -5.07 -2.33
CA PHE A 32 -2.20 -5.07 -3.27
C PHE A 32 -2.20 -3.80 -4.11
N LEU A 33 -2.07 -2.61 -3.50
CA LEU A 33 -1.95 -1.34 -4.21
C LEU A 33 -0.75 -1.33 -5.17
N LYS A 34 0.39 -1.91 -4.76
CA LYS A 34 1.59 -2.04 -5.59
C LYS A 34 1.42 -3.03 -6.74
N HIS A 35 0.63 -4.09 -6.55
CA HIS A 35 0.30 -5.08 -7.56
C HIS A 35 -0.75 -4.59 -8.57
N ASN A 36 -1.67 -3.73 -8.14
CA ASN A 36 -2.61 -3.06 -9.03
C ASN A 36 -1.87 -2.06 -9.93
N LYS A 37 -2.15 -2.11 -11.24
CA LYS A 37 -1.39 -1.39 -12.27
C LYS A 37 -1.17 0.07 -11.89
N LYS A 38 0.11 0.44 -11.71
CA LYS A 38 0.57 1.80 -11.35
C LYS A 38 -0.11 2.89 -12.18
N TRP A 39 -0.46 2.59 -13.43
CA TRP A 39 -1.17 3.48 -14.35
C TRP A 39 -2.45 4.13 -13.80
N TRP A 40 -3.18 3.52 -12.86
CA TRP A 40 -4.39 4.13 -12.27
C TRP A 40 -4.11 4.91 -10.98
N LEU A 41 -3.10 4.50 -10.21
CA LEU A 41 -2.67 5.18 -8.99
C LEU A 41 -1.88 6.46 -9.29
N THR A 42 -1.02 6.40 -10.31
CA THR A 42 -0.18 7.51 -10.76
C THR A 42 -0.95 8.82 -10.98
N PRO A 43 -2.06 8.86 -11.76
CA PRO A 43 -2.79 10.11 -11.96
C PRO A 43 -3.38 10.68 -10.67
N ILE A 44 -3.84 9.83 -9.74
CA ILE A 44 -4.40 10.27 -8.44
C ILE A 44 -3.30 10.90 -7.59
N VAL A 45 -2.14 10.25 -7.49
CA VAL A 45 -0.99 10.75 -6.72
C VAL A 45 -0.48 12.07 -7.31
N ILE A 46 -0.41 12.20 -8.64
CA ILE A 46 -0.02 13.44 -9.31
C ILE A 46 -1.00 14.57 -8.99
N ALA A 47 -2.31 14.32 -9.06
CA ALA A 47 -3.32 15.32 -8.74
C ALA A 47 -3.21 15.80 -7.27
N LEU A 48 -3.03 14.86 -6.33
CA LEU A 48 -2.80 15.19 -4.92
C LEU A 48 -1.55 16.05 -4.71
N LEU A 49 -0.46 15.72 -5.40
CA LEU A 49 0.78 16.49 -5.35
C LEU A 49 0.60 17.91 -5.90
N LEU A 50 -0.11 18.05 -7.03
CA LEU A 50 -0.42 19.35 -7.62
C LEU A 50 -1.26 20.20 -6.67
N ILE A 51 -2.30 19.62 -6.06
CA ILE A 51 -3.15 20.32 -5.10
C ILE A 51 -2.32 20.76 -3.88
N ALA A 52 -1.46 19.88 -3.34
CA ALA A 52 -0.57 20.22 -2.24
C ALA A 52 0.40 21.35 -2.62
N ALA A 53 0.99 21.31 -3.81
CA ALA A 53 1.90 22.34 -4.31
C ALA A 53 1.18 23.69 -4.47
N ILE A 54 -0.05 23.70 -4.97
CA ILE A 54 -0.89 24.90 -5.08
C ILE A 54 -1.24 25.42 -3.67
N ALA A 55 -1.64 24.55 -2.75
CA ALA A 55 -2.00 24.94 -1.38
C ALA A 55 -0.83 25.58 -0.63
N ILE A 56 0.39 25.04 -0.79
CA ILE A 56 1.61 25.62 -0.23
C ILE A 56 1.91 26.98 -0.88
N SER A 57 1.83 27.06 -2.21
CA SER A 57 2.06 28.30 -2.96
C SER A 57 1.03 29.40 -2.67
N ALA A 58 -0.21 29.01 -2.35
CA ALA A 58 -1.25 29.94 -1.95
C ALA A 58 -0.94 30.64 -0.62
N GLY A 59 -0.26 29.96 0.32
CA GLY A 59 0.16 30.53 1.60
C GLY A 59 1.41 31.43 1.52
N THR A 60 2.26 31.26 0.50
CA THR A 60 3.53 32.00 0.35
C THR A 60 3.41 33.31 -0.43
N GLY A 61 2.18 33.74 -0.78
CA GLY A 61 1.96 34.98 -1.52
C GLY A 61 2.23 34.85 -3.02
N ALA A 62 2.29 33.63 -3.58
CA ALA A 62 2.32 33.42 -5.03
C ALA A 62 0.94 33.59 -5.70
N ALA A 63 -0.12 33.71 -4.89
CA ALA A 63 -1.50 33.95 -5.32
C ALA A 63 -1.72 35.14 -6.31
N PRO A 64 -0.98 36.28 -6.24
CA PRO A 64 -1.18 37.39 -7.19
C PRO A 64 -0.72 37.05 -8.61
N PHE A 65 0.29 36.20 -8.78
CA PHE A 65 0.89 35.93 -10.08
C PHE A 65 0.06 35.00 -10.97
N ILE A 66 -0.90 34.27 -10.38
CA ILE A 66 -1.91 33.49 -11.11
C ILE A 66 -2.87 34.40 -11.86
N TYR A 67 -3.13 35.61 -11.36
CA TYR A 67 -4.02 36.59 -11.99
C TYR A 67 -3.30 37.64 -12.84
N THR A 68 -2.00 37.87 -12.66
CA THR A 68 -1.27 38.87 -13.46
C THR A 68 -0.87 38.39 -14.86
N LEU A 69 -1.08 37.12 -15.20
CA LEU A 69 -0.83 36.58 -16.54
C LEU A 69 -2.03 36.76 -17.49
N PHE A 70 -3.11 37.39 -17.04
CA PHE A 70 -4.29 37.75 -17.81
C PHE A 70 -4.50 39.27 -17.81
#